data_AF-A0A8U0A311-F1
#
_entry.id   AF-A0A8U0A311-F1
#
_cell.length_a   1.000
_cell.length_b   1.000
_cell.length_c   1.000
_cell.angle_alpha   90.00
_cell.angle_beta   90.00
_cell.angle_gamma   90.00
#
_symmetry.space_group_name_H-M   'P 1'
#
loop_
_entity.id
_entity.type
_entity.pdbx_description
1 polymer ?
#
loop_
_entity_poly.entity_id
_entity_poly.type
_entity_poly.pdbx_seq_one_letter_code
_entity_poly.pdbx_strand_id
1 'polypeptide(L)'
;MKAPPPQDNGVGDGQDMIAFGIAALDSYLSDADVSFPTDKRTLRETLGHIEVPYNATGNTIQLDTALDHTPTREFETKQELLNELHPVFERYRQEEGNQLLDRIRSVFPL
;
A
#
# COMPACT_ATOMS: atom_id res chain seq x y z
N MET A 1 35.35 22.74 32.13
CA MET A 1 34.39 22.80 31.00
C MET A 1 34.08 21.39 30.54
N LYS A 2 32.80 20.99 30.54
CA LYS A 2 32.33 19.69 30.02
C LYS A 2 31.90 19.95 28.57
N ALA A 3 32.62 19.40 27.60
CA ALA A 3 32.22 19.48 26.20
C ALA A 3 30.88 18.75 26.01
N PRO A 4 29.88 19.32 25.32
CA PRO A 4 28.71 18.56 24.90
C PRO A 4 29.13 17.50 23.87
N PRO A 5 28.47 16.32 23.84
CA PRO A 5 28.75 15.32 22.81
C PRO A 5 28.45 15.90 21.42
N PRO A 6 29.19 15.46 20.38
CA PRO A 6 28.91 15.88 19.02
C PRO A 6 27.47 15.53 18.67
N GLN A 7 26.74 16.50 18.12
CA GLN A 7 25.46 16.27 17.49
C GLN A 7 25.77 15.36 16.30
N ASP A 8 25.20 14.15 16.35
CA ASP A 8 25.18 13.20 15.25
C ASP A 8 24.41 13.85 14.10
N ASN A 9 25.12 14.64 13.29
CA ASN A 9 24.71 14.98 11.94
C ASN A 9 24.97 13.75 11.05
N GLY A 10 24.25 12.68 11.34
CA GLY A 10 24.12 11.51 10.49
C GLY A 10 23.07 11.81 9.42
N VAL A 11 23.52 12.35 8.30
CA VAL A 11 22.77 12.34 7.04
C VAL A 11 22.47 10.87 6.70
N GLY A 12 21.22 10.48 6.88
CA GLY A 12 20.62 9.28 6.30
C GLY A 12 19.28 9.73 5.74
N ASP A 13 19.31 10.35 4.57
CA ASP A 13 18.12 10.77 3.83
C ASP A 13 17.26 9.53 3.56
N GLY A 14 16.08 9.47 4.17
CA GLY A 14 15.14 8.36 4.09
C GLY A 14 15.58 7.10 4.83
N GLN A 15 15.11 6.90 6.07
CA GLN A 15 14.69 5.54 6.41
C GLN A 15 13.74 5.11 5.29
N ASP A 16 14.06 4.07 4.54
CA ASP A 16 13.11 3.35 3.70
C ASP A 16 11.98 2.88 4.63
N MET A 17 11.03 3.77 4.92
CA MET A 17 9.85 3.45 5.69
C MET A 17 9.12 2.42 4.86
N ILE A 18 9.13 1.18 5.33
CA ILE A 18 8.46 0.09 4.63
C ILE A 18 6.98 0.43 4.61
N ALA A 19 6.50 0.90 3.46
CA ALA A 19 5.14 1.35 3.26
C ALA A 19 4.26 0.18 2.79
N PHE A 20 2.98 0.21 3.17
CA PHE A 20 2.00 -0.81 2.81
C PHE A 20 0.64 -0.21 2.47
N GLY A 21 -0.12 -0.92 1.64
CA GLY A 21 -1.46 -0.55 1.19
C GLY A 21 -1.44 0.82 0.52
N ILE A 22 -2.31 1.72 1.00
CA ILE A 22 -2.42 3.07 0.44
C ILE A 22 -1.15 3.91 0.58
N ALA A 23 -0.30 3.65 1.57
CA ALA A 23 0.96 4.38 1.73
C ALA A 23 1.98 3.97 0.65
N ALA A 24 2.04 2.67 0.33
CA ALA A 24 2.87 2.18 -0.78
C ALA A 24 2.33 2.67 -2.12
N LEU A 25 1.00 2.61 -2.30
CA LEU A 25 0.35 3.11 -3.51
C LEU A 25 0.57 4.62 -3.69
N ASP A 26 0.54 5.41 -2.63
CA ASP A 26 0.80 6.86 -2.68
C ASP A 26 2.19 7.15 -3.28
N SER A 27 3.22 6.39 -2.88
CA SER A 27 4.57 6.49 -3.44
C SER A 27 4.59 6.13 -4.93
N TYR A 28 3.98 5.00 -5.33
CA TYR A 28 3.94 4.61 -6.74
C TYR A 28 3.21 5.63 -7.62
N LEU A 29 2.12 6.22 -7.13
CA LEU A 29 1.40 7.27 -7.86
C LEU A 29 2.22 8.55 -8.01
N SER A 30 3.04 8.89 -7.01
CA SER A 30 3.97 10.03 -7.07
C SER A 30 5.12 9.77 -8.05
N ASP A 31 5.70 8.57 -8.02
CA ASP A 31 6.81 8.19 -8.91
C ASP A 31 6.38 8.11 -10.38
N ALA A 32 5.13 7.72 -10.63
CA ALA A 32 4.56 7.65 -11.97
C ALA A 32 4.00 8.98 -12.49
N ASP A 33 4.12 10.07 -11.72
CA ASP A 33 3.64 11.42 -12.06
C ASP A 33 2.17 11.44 -12.53
N VAL A 34 1.31 10.69 -11.83
CA VAL A 34 -0.11 10.59 -12.21
C VAL A 34 -0.83 11.92 -12.00
N SER A 35 -1.33 12.47 -13.09
CA SER A 35 -2.15 13.69 -13.08
C SER A 35 -3.62 13.37 -12.79
N PHE A 36 -4.28 14.25 -12.04
CA PHE A 36 -5.72 14.19 -11.75
C PHE A 36 -6.43 15.40 -12.36
N PRO A 37 -7.72 15.27 -12.79
CA PRO A 37 -8.56 14.08 -12.70
C PRO A 37 -8.09 12.94 -13.63
N THR A 38 -8.35 11.70 -13.23
CA THR A 38 -7.99 10.50 -13.99
C THR A 38 -9.09 9.45 -13.94
N ASP A 39 -9.09 8.53 -14.88
CA ASP A 39 -10.06 7.44 -14.93
C ASP A 39 -9.42 6.08 -14.63
N LYS A 40 -10.25 5.14 -14.18
CA LYS A 40 -9.83 3.78 -13.84
C LYS A 40 -9.13 3.09 -15.01
N ARG A 41 -9.57 3.31 -16.25
CA ARG A 41 -8.96 2.65 -17.41
C ARG A 41 -7.55 3.19 -17.64
N THR A 42 -7.35 4.49 -17.57
CA THR A 42 -6.02 5.12 -17.66
C THR A 42 -5.09 4.59 -16.56
N LEU A 43 -5.59 4.45 -15.32
CA LEU A 43 -4.83 3.85 -14.21
C LEU A 43 -4.47 2.38 -14.47
N ARG A 44 -5.39 1.58 -15.03
CA ARG A 44 -5.12 0.17 -15.38
C ARG A 44 -4.07 0.06 -16.49
N GLU A 45 -4.18 0.89 -17.52
CA GLU A 45 -3.24 0.88 -18.66
C GLU A 45 -1.83 1.32 -18.22
N THR A 46 -1.73 2.32 -17.34
CA THR A 46 -0.44 2.89 -16.91
C THR A 46 0.18 2.10 -15.75
N LEU A 47 -0.63 1.75 -14.75
CA LEU A 47 -0.18 1.24 -13.47
C LEU A 47 -0.84 -0.07 -13.04
N GLY A 48 -1.76 -0.65 -13.82
CA GLY A 48 -2.47 -1.87 -13.42
C GLY A 48 -1.54 -3.04 -13.09
N HIS A 49 -0.38 -3.12 -13.76
CA HIS A 49 0.62 -4.16 -13.59
C HIS A 49 1.46 -4.04 -12.31
N ILE A 50 1.39 -2.92 -11.58
CA ILE A 50 2.20 -2.74 -10.37
C ILE A 50 1.67 -3.61 -9.24
N GLU A 51 2.60 -4.16 -8.47
CA GLU A 51 2.28 -4.93 -7.27
C GLU A 51 2.37 -4.04 -6.03
N VAL A 52 1.25 -3.86 -5.35
CA VAL A 52 1.16 -3.05 -4.14
C VAL A 52 1.25 -3.96 -2.91
N PRO A 53 2.29 -3.84 -2.06
CA PRO A 53 2.39 -4.61 -0.83
C PRO A 53 1.32 -4.15 0.16
N TYR A 54 0.54 -5.05 0.76
CA TYR A 54 -0.54 -4.69 1.70
C TYR A 54 -0.28 -5.08 3.16
N ASN A 55 0.77 -5.88 3.42
CA ASN A 55 1.18 -6.28 4.77
C ASN A 55 2.69 -6.49 4.90
N ALA A 56 3.17 -6.61 6.15
CA ALA A 56 4.58 -6.82 6.48
C ALA A 56 5.11 -8.24 6.18
N THR A 57 4.23 -9.17 5.84
CA THR A 57 4.60 -10.55 5.47
C THR A 57 5.15 -10.64 4.05
N GLY A 58 5.04 -9.55 3.28
CA GLY A 58 5.48 -9.48 1.89
C GLY A 58 4.40 -9.82 0.87
N ASN A 59 3.13 -9.90 1.29
CA ASN A 59 2.04 -10.14 0.36
C ASN A 59 1.73 -8.88 -0.45
N THR A 60 1.50 -9.08 -1.75
CA THR A 60 1.17 -8.04 -2.73
C THR A 60 -0.18 -8.31 -3.39
N ILE A 61 -0.76 -7.25 -3.94
CA ILE A 61 -1.89 -7.34 -4.87
C ILE A 61 -1.62 -6.43 -6.07
N GLN A 62 -1.97 -6.88 -7.27
CA GLN A 62 -1.91 -6.02 -8.45
C GLN A 62 -2.90 -4.87 -8.34
N LEU A 63 -2.48 -3.66 -8.74
CA LEU A 63 -3.35 -2.49 -8.72
C LEU A 63 -4.59 -2.70 -9.60
N ASP A 64 -4.45 -3.41 -10.73
CA ASP A 64 -5.56 -3.79 -11.60
C ASP A 64 -6.66 -4.54 -10.85
N THR A 65 -6.27 -5.56 -10.08
CA THR A 65 -7.17 -6.33 -9.22
C THR A 65 -7.80 -5.46 -8.14
N ALA A 66 -7.03 -4.59 -7.50
CA ALA A 66 -7.55 -3.70 -6.47
C ALA A 66 -8.60 -2.71 -7.03
N LEU A 67 -8.37 -2.19 -8.23
CA LEU A 67 -9.31 -1.32 -8.96
C LEU A 67 -10.60 -2.05 -9.37
N ASP A 68 -10.57 -3.35 -9.59
CA ASP A 68 -11.78 -4.14 -9.89
C ASP A 68 -12.73 -4.25 -8.70
N HIS A 69 -12.24 -4.03 -7.49
CA HIS A 69 -13.06 -4.02 -6.27
C HIS A 69 -13.72 -2.67 -5.96
N THR A 70 -13.44 -1.62 -6.74
CA THR A 70 -14.08 -0.30 -6.57
C THR A 70 -15.19 -0.09 -7.61
N PRO A 71 -16.34 0.51 -7.27
CA PRO A 71 -17.37 0.85 -8.25
C PRO A 71 -17.05 2.11 -9.05
N THR A 72 -16.21 2.99 -8.49
CA THR A 72 -15.84 4.30 -9.02
C THR A 72 -15.06 4.17 -10.33
N ARG A 73 -15.40 4.97 -11.34
CA ARG A 73 -14.78 4.92 -12.68
C ARG A 73 -13.82 6.07 -12.95
N GLU A 74 -14.00 7.19 -12.27
CA GLU A 74 -13.23 8.43 -12.44
C GLU A 74 -12.90 8.95 -11.04
N PHE A 75 -11.71 9.49 -10.87
CA PHE A 75 -11.19 10.00 -9.61
C PHE A 75 -10.78 11.44 -9.82
N GLU A 76 -11.37 12.35 -9.07
CA GLU A 76 -11.09 13.79 -9.15
C GLU A 76 -9.76 14.12 -8.50
N THR A 77 -9.36 13.35 -7.48
CA THR A 77 -8.14 13.59 -6.71
C THR A 77 -7.43 12.29 -6.35
N LYS A 78 -6.11 12.41 -6.09
CA LYS A 78 -5.30 11.31 -5.53
C LYS A 78 -5.89 10.77 -4.23
N GLN A 79 -6.34 11.66 -3.36
CA GLN A 79 -6.90 11.29 -2.06
C GLN A 79 -8.19 10.47 -2.20
N GLU A 80 -9.04 10.81 -3.18
CA GLU A 80 -10.24 10.03 -3.48
C GLU A 80 -9.91 8.60 -3.92
N LEU A 81 -8.96 8.45 -4.85
CA LEU A 81 -8.46 7.14 -5.28
C LEU A 81 -7.94 6.29 -4.09
N LEU A 82 -7.10 6.90 -3.24
CA LEU A 82 -6.55 6.20 -2.07
C LEU A 82 -7.63 5.82 -1.07
N ASN A 83 -8.59 6.70 -0.81
CA ASN A 83 -9.70 6.41 0.10
C ASN A 83 -10.58 5.26 -0.40
N GLU A 84 -10.83 5.17 -1.71
CA GLU A 84 -11.59 4.08 -2.33
C GLU A 84 -10.85 2.73 -2.25
N LEU A 85 -9.53 2.75 -2.41
CA LEU A 85 -8.71 1.53 -2.36
C LEU A 85 -8.33 1.11 -0.93
N HIS A 86 -8.37 2.02 0.04
CA HIS A 86 -8.10 1.72 1.45
C HIS A 86 -8.90 0.52 1.99
N PRO A 87 -10.25 0.47 1.88
CA PRO A 87 -11.01 -0.68 2.35
C PRO A 87 -10.68 -1.96 1.57
N VAL A 88 -10.29 -1.87 0.30
CA VAL A 88 -9.88 -3.04 -0.49
C VAL A 88 -8.62 -3.67 0.13
N PHE A 89 -7.56 -2.88 0.33
CA PHE A 89 -6.33 -3.36 0.95
C PHE A 89 -6.54 -3.92 2.37
N GLU A 90 -7.43 -3.29 3.15
CA GLU A 90 -7.73 -3.76 4.49
C GLU A 90 -8.47 -5.11 4.49
N ARG A 91 -9.34 -5.36 3.50
CA ARG A 91 -9.98 -6.68 3.33
C ARG A 91 -8.97 -7.78 3.04
N TYR A 92 -8.05 -7.55 2.11
CA TYR A 92 -6.97 -8.51 1.82
C TYR A 92 -6.10 -8.77 3.06
N ARG A 93 -5.81 -7.72 3.85
CA ARG A 93 -5.08 -7.88 5.12
C ARG A 93 -5.83 -8.77 6.12
N GLN A 94 -7.14 -8.59 6.26
CA GLN A 94 -7.97 -9.35 7.20
C GLN A 94 -8.18 -10.80 6.75
N GLU A 95 -8.42 -11.03 5.47
CA GLU A 95 -8.61 -12.37 4.90
C GLU A 95 -7.37 -13.25 5.11
N GLU A 96 -6.17 -12.71 4.95
CA GLU A 96 -4.92 -13.41 5.26
C GLU A 96 -4.72 -13.65 6.76
N GLY A 97 -5.05 -12.66 7.60
CA GLY A 97 -4.99 -12.80 9.06
C GLY A 97 -5.87 -13.96 9.55
N ASN A 98 -7.07 -14.10 8.96
CA ASN A 98 -7.98 -15.20 9.27
C ASN A 98 -7.42 -16.56 8.81
N GLN A 99 -6.89 -16.64 7.58
CA GLN A 99 -6.29 -17.87 7.05
C GLN A 99 -5.09 -18.37 7.89
N LEU A 100 -4.26 -17.46 8.41
CA LEU A 100 -3.14 -17.83 9.27
C LEU A 100 -3.63 -18.41 10.62
N LEU A 101 -4.68 -17.83 11.20
CA LEU A 101 -5.30 -18.33 12.42
C LEU A 101 -5.97 -19.70 12.23
N ASP A 102 -6.61 -19.93 11.08
CA ASP A 102 -7.18 -21.24 10.71
C ASP A 102 -6.12 -22.32 10.58
N ARG A 103 -4.96 -22.02 9.97
CA ARG A 103 -3.84 -22.96 9.88
C ARG A 103 -3.29 -23.35 11.25
N ILE A 104 -3.14 -22.40 12.19
CA ILE A 104 -2.66 -22.70 13.55
C ILE A 104 -3.64 -23.60 14.30
N ARG A 105 -4.96 -23.35 14.18
CA ARG A 105 -5.98 -24.22 14.77
C ARG A 105 -6.01 -25.62 14.16
N SER A 106 -5.74 -25.76 12.86
CA SER A 106 -5.72 -27.07 12.20
C SER A 106 -4.60 -28.00 12.66
N VAL A 107 -3.53 -27.48 13.28
CA VAL A 107 -2.40 -28.28 13.80
C VAL A 107 -2.60 -28.66 15.27
N PHE A 108 -3.46 -27.95 16.00
CA PHE A 108 -3.84 -28.27 17.38
C PHE A 108 -5.31 -28.70 17.46
N PRO A 109 -5.62 -30.01 17.29
CA PRO A 109 -6.93 -30.50 17.70
C PRO A 109 -7.04 -30.35 19.22
N LEU A 110 -8.11 -29.69 19.69
CA LEU A 110 -8.46 -29.63 21.11
C LEU A 110 -8.76 -31.02 21.67
#